data_AF-A0A7U9NBE8-F1
#
_entry.id   AF-A0A7U9NBE8-F1
#
_cell.length_a   1.000
_cell.length_b   1.000
_cell.length_c   1.000
_cell.angle_alpha   90.00
_cell.angle_beta   90.00
_cell.angle_gamma   90.00
#
_symmetry.space_group_name_H-M   'P 1'
#
loop_
_entity.id
_entity.type
_entity.pdbx_description
1 polymer ?
#
loop_
_entity_poly.entity_id
_entity_poly.type
_entity_poly.pdbx_seq_one_letter_code
_entity_poly.pdbx_strand_id
1 'polypeptide(L)'
;MFYECMIAEKPYLERIERERAYRATKEAGGETAKGSGENGNGETGEVVTGESEGDTDTVTYRRVQGGEGNQSSQQRVIIDSEGNVYINQKDKNLNISIDDGEHSQYYVQNNRPGADIYEFEVPKWFDDMVKENTIPQAGYNNNPLNQGGSAPKLTDPTTPGTCIEFPAPWIEWIEEYATNGRIISGG
;
A
#
# COMPACT_ATOMS: atom_id res chain seq x y z
N MET A 1 -33.43 -8.22 -8.87
CA MET A 1 -33.32 -8.71 -7.49
C MET A 1 -32.14 -7.97 -6.88
N PHE A 2 -32.38 -6.76 -6.40
CA PHE A 2 -31.40 -5.91 -5.74
C PHE A 2 -31.48 -6.24 -4.26
N TYR A 3 -30.42 -6.82 -3.69
CA TYR A 3 -30.29 -7.01 -2.26
C TYR A 3 -29.01 -6.37 -1.76
N GLU A 4 -29.20 -5.72 -0.62
CA GLU A 4 -28.38 -4.76 0.08
C GLU A 4 -27.02 -5.32 0.50
N CYS A 5 -25.98 -4.48 0.45
CA CYS A 5 -24.82 -4.62 1.34
C CYS A 5 -24.18 -3.24 1.55
N MET A 6 -24.96 -2.32 2.15
CA MET A 6 -24.41 -1.15 2.84
C MET A 6 -24.49 -1.40 4.33
N ILE A 7 -23.53 -2.15 4.86
CA ILE A 7 -23.23 -2.11 6.30
C ILE A 7 -21.73 -1.88 6.42
N ALA A 8 -21.32 -0.64 6.24
CA ALA A 8 -20.10 -0.19 6.90
C ALA A 8 -20.41 -0.23 8.41
N GLU A 9 -19.72 -1.09 9.14
CA GLU A 9 -19.90 -1.24 10.58
C GLU A 9 -19.71 0.14 11.24
N LYS A 10 -20.59 0.52 12.17
CA LYS A 10 -20.56 1.81 12.89
C LYS A 10 -19.15 2.31 13.33
N PRO A 11 -18.21 1.46 13.80
CA PRO A 11 -16.85 1.91 14.11
C PRO A 11 -16.05 2.46 12.91
N TYR A 12 -16.39 2.10 11.67
CA TYR A 12 -15.75 2.58 10.44
C TYR A 12 -16.16 4.02 10.09
N LEU A 13 -17.46 4.32 10.18
CA LEU A 13 -17.99 5.64 9.89
C LEU A 13 -17.53 6.67 10.95
N GLU A 14 -17.53 6.28 12.23
CA GLU A 14 -17.03 7.12 13.32
C GLU A 14 -15.53 7.44 13.17
N ARG A 15 -14.73 6.51 12.65
CA ARG A 15 -13.30 6.75 12.38
C ARG A 15 -13.10 7.73 11.22
N ILE A 16 -13.85 7.60 10.12
CA ILE A 16 -13.79 8.54 8.99
C ILE A 16 -14.19 9.96 9.41
N GLU A 17 -15.23 10.08 10.24
CA GLU A 17 -15.66 11.39 10.75
C GLU A 17 -14.62 12.02 11.67
N ARG A 18 -13.96 11.22 12.52
CA ARG A 18 -12.86 11.67 13.38
C ARG A 18 -11.66 12.18 12.58
N GLU A 19 -11.27 11.46 11.52
CA GLU A 19 -10.17 11.85 10.64
C GLU A 19 -10.49 13.13 9.85
N ARG A 20 -11.73 13.29 9.38
CA ARG A 20 -12.19 14.54 8.74
C ARG A 20 -12.14 15.73 9.70
N ALA A 21 -12.54 15.54 10.95
CA ALA A 21 -12.46 16.57 11.98
C ALA A 21 -11.00 16.93 12.33
N TYR A 22 -10.10 15.95 12.41
CA TYR A 22 -8.68 16.19 12.65
C TYR A 22 -8.04 17.02 11.51
N ARG A 23 -8.31 16.70 10.25
CA ARG A 23 -7.81 17.48 9.09
C ARG A 23 -8.32 18.93 9.11
N ALA A 24 -9.61 19.13 9.40
CA ALA A 24 -10.19 20.47 9.50
C ALA A 24 -9.56 21.34 10.61
N THR A 25 -9.06 20.72 11.69
CA THR A 25 -8.41 21.45 12.80
C THR A 25 -6.93 21.74 12.54
N LYS A 26 -6.21 20.85 11.83
CA LYS A 26 -4.83 21.08 11.38
C LYS A 26 -4.72 22.21 10.34
N GLU A 27 -5.70 22.33 9.44
CA GLU A 27 -5.76 23.40 8.45
C GLU A 27 -6.09 24.78 9.07
N ALA A 28 -6.73 24.81 10.24
CA ALA A 28 -7.09 26.04 10.95
C ALA A 28 -5.99 26.59 11.88
N GLY A 29 -4.92 25.84 12.16
CA GLY A 29 -3.98 26.11 13.26
C GLY A 29 -2.51 26.32 12.85
N GLY A 30 -2.24 26.93 11.70
CA GLY A 30 -0.86 27.17 11.25
C GLY A 30 -0.09 28.15 12.15
N GLU A 31 0.79 27.65 13.01
CA GLU A 31 1.86 28.43 13.66
C GLU A 31 3.25 27.81 13.45
N THR A 32 4.17 28.73 13.19
CA THR A 32 5.58 28.61 12.82
C THR A 32 6.49 28.20 13.97
N ALA A 33 7.57 27.46 13.70
CA ALA A 33 8.81 27.57 14.47
C ALA A 33 10.05 27.25 13.64
N LYS A 34 11.11 28.01 13.94
CA LYS A 34 12.37 28.26 13.23
C LYS A 34 13.53 27.93 14.17
N GLY A 35 14.67 27.47 13.64
CA GLY A 35 16.00 27.56 14.28
C GLY A 35 17.00 26.63 13.57
N SER A 36 17.91 27.11 12.71
CA SER A 36 19.19 27.82 12.97
C SER A 36 20.26 26.96 13.66
N GLY A 37 21.39 26.77 12.98
CA GLY A 37 22.42 25.77 13.26
C GLY A 37 23.61 26.22 14.13
N GLU A 38 24.66 25.39 14.17
CA GLU A 38 26.10 25.71 14.07
C GLU A 38 27.00 24.51 14.44
N ASN A 39 28.25 24.58 13.95
CA ASN A 39 29.31 23.58 13.86
C ASN A 39 30.00 23.21 15.20
N GLY A 40 30.65 22.03 15.25
CA GLY A 40 31.70 21.73 16.22
C GLY A 40 32.29 20.32 16.08
N ASN A 41 33.58 20.25 15.74
CA ASN A 41 34.40 19.06 15.52
C ASN A 41 35.12 18.65 16.83
N GLY A 42 35.23 17.36 17.15
CA GLY A 42 36.02 16.86 18.30
C GLY A 42 35.92 15.35 18.52
N GLU A 43 36.95 14.61 18.12
CA GLU A 43 37.11 13.17 18.28
C GLU A 43 37.36 12.72 19.74
N THR A 44 37.17 11.41 19.92
CA THR A 44 37.63 10.51 21.01
C THR A 44 36.62 10.19 22.11
N GLY A 45 35.90 9.09 21.87
CA GLY A 45 35.08 8.39 22.86
C GLY A 45 34.54 7.12 22.22
N GLU A 46 35.02 5.98 22.71
CA GLU A 46 34.67 4.60 22.34
C GLU A 46 33.15 4.44 22.09
N VAL A 47 32.75 4.35 20.83
CA VAL A 47 31.38 4.07 20.43
C VAL A 47 31.17 2.57 20.56
N VAL A 48 30.53 2.18 21.66
CA VAL A 48 29.73 0.96 21.70
C VAL A 48 28.77 1.07 20.52
N THR A 49 29.02 0.28 19.48
CA THR A 49 28.16 0.20 18.29
C THR A 49 26.82 -0.32 18.76
N GLY A 50 25.91 0.61 19.10
CA GLY A 50 24.49 0.33 19.02
C GLY A 50 24.25 -0.18 17.61
N GLU A 51 23.73 -1.39 17.50
CA GLU A 51 23.18 -1.92 16.26
C GLU A 51 22.28 -0.83 15.67
N SER A 52 22.76 -0.20 14.59
CA SER A 52 21.87 0.39 13.61
C SER A 52 20.88 -0.71 13.31
N GLU A 53 19.60 -0.51 13.60
CA GLU A 53 18.53 -1.28 12.96
C GLU A 53 18.93 -1.33 11.49
N GLY A 54 19.26 -2.55 11.03
CA GLY A 54 19.89 -2.74 9.73
C GLY A 54 19.00 -2.06 8.71
N ASP A 55 19.60 -1.27 7.82
CA ASP A 55 18.92 -0.73 6.64
C ASP A 55 18.38 -1.96 5.90
N THR A 56 17.12 -2.30 6.16
CA THR A 56 16.50 -3.47 5.57
C THR A 56 16.11 -3.00 4.19
N ASP A 57 16.82 -3.48 3.17
CA ASP A 57 16.48 -3.18 1.79
C ASP A 57 14.97 -3.34 1.60
N THR A 58 14.29 -2.26 1.22
CA THR A 58 12.85 -2.26 0.96
C THR A 58 12.58 -2.04 -0.52
N VAL A 59 11.38 -2.43 -0.94
CA VAL A 59 10.84 -2.11 -2.26
C VAL A 59 9.45 -1.52 -2.13
N THR A 60 9.07 -0.71 -3.10
CA THR A 60 7.83 0.06 -3.02
C THR A 60 6.68 -0.63 -3.75
N TYR A 61 5.58 -0.83 -3.04
CA TYR A 61 4.33 -1.40 -3.53
C TYR A 61 3.27 -0.30 -3.65
N ARG A 62 2.41 -0.41 -4.67
CA ARG A 62 1.43 0.65 -5.00
C ARG A 62 0.05 0.09 -5.26
N ARG A 63 -0.97 0.72 -4.68
CA ARG A 63 -2.38 0.38 -4.84
C ARG A 63 -3.17 1.59 -5.30
N VAL A 64 -3.78 1.50 -6.48
CA VAL A 64 -4.72 2.53 -6.96
C VAL A 64 -6.10 2.31 -6.37
N GLN A 65 -6.66 3.29 -5.65
CA GLN A 65 -8.03 3.20 -5.13
C GLN A 65 -8.75 4.55 -5.16
N GLY A 66 -10.09 4.50 -5.29
CA GLY A 66 -10.90 5.68 -5.60
C GLY A 66 -11.24 5.78 -7.08
N GLY A 67 -11.44 6.99 -7.57
CA GLY A 67 -11.92 7.28 -8.92
C GLY A 67 -13.44 7.41 -9.01
N GLU A 68 -13.91 7.90 -10.16
CA GLU A 68 -15.30 8.30 -10.34
C GLU A 68 -16.14 7.26 -11.12
N GLY A 69 -17.45 7.21 -10.82
CA GLY A 69 -18.44 6.42 -11.55
C GLY A 69 -18.14 4.91 -11.61
N ASN A 70 -18.32 4.32 -12.79
CA ASN A 70 -18.10 2.89 -13.06
C ASN A 70 -16.61 2.53 -13.20
N GLN A 71 -15.73 3.53 -13.11
CA GLN A 71 -14.28 3.42 -13.27
C GLN A 71 -13.56 3.57 -11.91
N SER A 72 -14.26 3.25 -10.83
CA SER A 72 -13.73 3.30 -9.46
C SER A 72 -13.10 1.98 -9.02
N SER A 73 -12.19 2.07 -8.05
CA SER A 73 -11.59 0.94 -7.38
C SER A 73 -11.82 1.03 -5.87
N GLN A 74 -12.10 -0.11 -5.24
CA GLN A 74 -12.50 -0.16 -3.84
C GLN A 74 -11.37 0.31 -2.91
N GLN A 75 -11.77 1.04 -1.87
CA GLN A 75 -10.89 1.46 -0.78
C GLN A 75 -10.56 0.24 0.09
N ARG A 76 -9.30 -0.20 0.03
CA ARG A 76 -8.86 -1.43 0.72
C ARG A 76 -7.64 -1.23 1.58
N VAL A 77 -6.66 -0.48 1.07
CA VAL A 77 -5.47 -0.08 1.82
C VAL A 77 -5.82 1.20 2.58
N ILE A 78 -5.64 1.20 3.89
CA ILE A 78 -5.76 2.38 4.74
C ILE A 78 -4.37 2.67 5.27
N ILE A 79 -3.98 3.93 5.21
CA ILE A 79 -2.71 4.42 5.74
C ILE A 79 -3.05 5.46 6.79
N ASP A 80 -2.58 5.26 8.01
CA ASP A 80 -2.80 6.22 9.09
C ASP A 80 -1.79 7.37 9.04
N SER A 81 -1.87 8.31 10.00
CA SER A 81 -0.96 9.46 10.06
C SER A 81 0.49 9.10 10.40
N GLU A 82 0.73 7.90 10.92
CA GLU A 82 2.04 7.40 11.30
C GLU A 82 2.69 6.60 10.15
N GLY A 83 1.94 6.35 9.07
CA GLY A 83 2.39 5.56 7.93
C GLY A 83 2.18 4.06 8.09
N ASN A 84 1.42 3.63 9.11
CA ASN A 84 1.06 2.23 9.26
C ASN A 84 0.00 1.84 8.22
N VAL A 85 0.14 0.64 7.67
CA VAL A 85 -0.72 0.12 6.61
C VAL A 85 -1.71 -0.88 7.19
N TYR A 86 -2.99 -0.73 6.82
CA TYR A 86 -4.07 -1.65 7.19
C TYR A 86 -4.83 -2.10 5.94
N ILE A 87 -5.22 -3.37 5.88
CA ILE A 87 -5.94 -3.93 4.72
C ILE A 87 -7.31 -4.46 5.13
N ASN A 88 -8.34 -3.89 4.51
CA ASN A 88 -9.71 -4.34 4.65
C ASN A 88 -10.04 -5.53 3.74
N GLN A 89 -11.04 -6.32 4.17
CA GLN A 89 -11.60 -7.45 3.41
C GLN A 89 -10.54 -8.47 3.00
N LYS A 90 -9.81 -9.02 3.96
CA LYS A 90 -8.70 -9.96 3.71
C LYS A 90 -9.15 -11.29 3.08
N ASP A 91 -10.45 -11.57 3.10
CA ASP A 91 -11.11 -12.67 2.38
C ASP A 91 -11.23 -12.43 0.86
N LYS A 92 -10.76 -11.28 0.35
CA LYS A 92 -10.81 -10.88 -1.06
C LYS A 92 -9.43 -10.55 -1.59
N ASN A 93 -9.13 -11.00 -2.81
CA ASN A 93 -7.82 -10.81 -3.41
C ASN A 93 -7.51 -9.33 -3.67
N LEU A 94 -6.26 -8.91 -3.41
CA LEU A 94 -5.79 -7.52 -3.50
C LEU A 94 -4.86 -7.33 -4.69
N ASN A 95 -5.19 -6.41 -5.60
CA ASN A 95 -4.32 -6.07 -6.73
C ASN A 95 -3.37 -4.94 -6.36
N ILE A 96 -2.07 -5.21 -6.43
CA ILE A 96 -1.00 -4.26 -6.16
C ILE A 96 -0.10 -4.19 -7.39
N SER A 97 0.29 -2.98 -7.76
CA SER A 97 1.38 -2.76 -8.69
C SER A 97 2.70 -2.90 -7.96
N ILE A 98 3.58 -3.71 -8.54
CA ILE A 98 4.96 -3.84 -8.08
C ILE A 98 5.91 -3.13 -9.06
N ASP A 99 7.21 -3.15 -8.76
CA ASP A 99 8.27 -2.46 -9.52
C ASP A 99 8.11 -0.92 -9.49
N ASP A 100 8.46 -0.22 -10.58
CA ASP A 100 8.49 1.25 -10.65
C ASP A 100 7.10 1.91 -10.75
N GLY A 101 6.02 1.13 -10.59
CA GLY A 101 4.66 1.67 -10.46
C GLY A 101 4.01 2.10 -11.77
N GLU A 102 4.58 1.78 -12.93
CA GLU A 102 4.02 2.10 -14.26
C GLU A 102 2.56 1.66 -14.41
N HIS A 103 2.22 0.50 -13.84
CA HIS A 103 0.85 -0.02 -13.85
C HIS A 103 -0.12 0.89 -13.07
N SER A 104 0.28 1.32 -11.87
CA SER A 104 -0.54 2.24 -11.06
C SER A 104 -0.70 3.59 -11.76
N GLN A 105 0.38 4.10 -12.35
CA GLN A 105 0.35 5.36 -13.11
C GLN A 105 -0.58 5.27 -14.32
N TYR A 106 -0.50 4.17 -15.08
CA TYR A 106 -1.39 3.94 -16.22
C TYR A 106 -2.86 4.01 -15.81
N TYR A 107 -3.23 3.38 -14.70
CA TYR A 107 -4.62 3.33 -14.26
C TYR A 107 -5.15 4.67 -13.77
N VAL A 108 -4.36 5.41 -13.00
CA VAL A 108 -4.74 6.76 -12.55
C VAL A 108 -4.96 7.70 -13.74
N GLN A 109 -4.06 7.66 -14.73
CA GLN A 109 -4.11 8.58 -15.86
C GLN A 109 -5.20 8.25 -16.90
N ASN A 110 -5.45 6.96 -17.16
CA ASN A 110 -6.26 6.54 -18.31
C ASN A 110 -7.60 5.90 -17.93
N ASN A 111 -7.68 5.29 -16.74
CA ASN A 111 -8.78 4.39 -16.40
C ASN A 111 -9.56 4.82 -15.16
N ARG A 112 -8.99 5.68 -14.30
CA ARG A 112 -9.52 6.05 -12.98
C ARG A 112 -9.24 7.51 -12.64
N PRO A 113 -9.85 8.48 -13.35
CA PRO A 113 -9.70 9.89 -13.01
C PRO A 113 -10.15 10.14 -11.55
N GLY A 114 -9.35 10.90 -10.80
CA GLY A 114 -9.59 11.18 -9.37
C GLY A 114 -9.32 10.00 -8.43
N ALA A 115 -8.55 8.98 -8.87
CA ALA A 115 -8.09 7.91 -7.99
C ALA A 115 -6.70 8.22 -7.44
N ASP A 116 -6.47 7.87 -6.18
CA ASP A 116 -5.17 8.08 -5.53
C ASP A 116 -4.33 6.80 -5.58
N ILE A 117 -3.01 6.98 -5.44
CA ILE A 117 -2.04 5.89 -5.29
C ILE A 117 -1.64 5.78 -3.83
N TYR A 118 -1.92 4.62 -3.24
CA TYR A 118 -1.54 4.25 -1.89
C TYR A 118 -0.22 3.50 -2.01
N GLU A 119 0.84 4.13 -1.53
CA GLU A 119 2.22 3.66 -1.65
C GLU A 119 2.73 3.24 -0.28
N PHE A 120 3.42 2.10 -0.21
CA PHE A 120 4.04 1.60 1.01
C PHE A 120 5.23 0.73 0.64
N GLU A 121 6.09 0.48 1.61
CA GLU A 121 7.31 -0.29 1.44
C GLU A 121 7.16 -1.67 2.07
N VAL A 122 7.77 -2.68 1.44
CA VAL A 122 7.88 -4.03 1.98
C VAL A 122 9.35 -4.47 1.94
N PRO A 123 9.79 -5.36 2.84
CA PRO A 123 11.15 -5.87 2.81
C PRO A 123 11.50 -6.58 1.49
N LYS A 124 12.75 -6.46 1.04
CA LYS A 124 13.23 -7.07 -0.19
C LYS A 124 13.06 -8.59 -0.21
N TRP A 125 13.26 -9.26 0.93
CA TRP A 125 13.05 -10.70 1.06
C TRP A 125 11.60 -11.10 0.80
N PHE A 126 10.64 -10.25 1.19
CA PHE A 126 9.22 -10.49 0.95
C PHE A 126 8.92 -10.36 -0.54
N ASP A 127 9.48 -9.35 -1.19
CA ASP A 127 9.38 -9.16 -2.64
C ASP A 127 9.98 -10.32 -3.45
N ASP A 128 11.15 -10.84 -3.05
CA ASP A 128 11.74 -12.01 -3.70
C ASP A 128 10.82 -13.23 -3.54
N MET A 129 10.28 -13.45 -2.33
CA MET A 129 9.30 -14.51 -2.09
C MET A 129 8.04 -14.35 -2.95
N VAL A 130 7.53 -13.12 -3.11
CA VAL A 130 6.40 -12.83 -4.01
C VAL A 130 6.74 -13.21 -5.44
N LYS A 131 7.90 -12.78 -5.95
CA LYS A 131 8.33 -13.04 -7.33
C LYS A 131 8.51 -14.53 -7.61
N GLU A 132 9.06 -15.28 -6.65
CA GLU A 132 9.23 -16.74 -6.76
C GLU A 132 7.91 -17.51 -6.78
N ASN A 133 6.90 -17.03 -6.04
CA ASN A 133 5.62 -17.73 -5.88
C ASN A 133 4.53 -17.24 -6.85
N THR A 134 4.76 -16.15 -7.58
CA THR A 134 3.77 -15.57 -8.49
C THR A 134 3.58 -16.46 -9.72
N ILE A 135 2.31 -16.77 -10.01
CA ILE A 135 1.94 -17.62 -11.13
C ILE A 135 1.31 -16.78 -12.25
N PRO A 136 1.68 -17.00 -13.51
CA PRO A 136 1.03 -16.35 -14.65
C PRO A 136 -0.48 -16.57 -14.66
N GLN A 137 -1.24 -15.57 -15.11
CA GLN A 137 -2.69 -15.68 -15.29
C GLN A 137 -3.09 -16.89 -16.15
N ALA A 138 -2.31 -17.16 -17.19
CA ALA A 138 -2.52 -18.29 -18.08
C ALA A 138 -2.29 -19.62 -17.33
N GLY A 139 -3.34 -20.43 -17.22
CA GLY A 139 -3.27 -21.74 -16.56
C GLY A 139 -3.24 -21.69 -15.03
N TYR A 140 -3.46 -20.52 -14.40
CA TYR A 140 -3.38 -20.32 -12.95
C TYR A 140 -4.15 -21.36 -12.12
N ASN A 141 -5.39 -21.69 -12.51
CA ASN A 141 -6.23 -22.66 -11.79
C ASN A 141 -5.79 -24.12 -11.94
N ASN A 142 -4.99 -24.43 -12.97
CA ASN A 142 -4.52 -25.78 -13.28
C ASN A 142 -3.02 -25.94 -12.96
N ASN A 143 -2.38 -24.92 -12.40
CA ASN A 143 -0.95 -24.94 -12.14
C ASN A 143 -0.67 -25.83 -10.91
N PRO A 144 0.21 -26.84 -11.00
CA PRO A 144 0.58 -27.68 -9.87
C PRO A 144 1.15 -26.91 -8.67
N LEU A 145 1.71 -25.71 -8.90
CA LEU A 145 2.22 -24.82 -7.87
C LEU A 145 1.12 -24.01 -7.16
N ASN A 146 -0.13 -24.07 -7.63
CA ASN A 146 -1.29 -23.39 -7.05
C ASN A 146 -2.38 -24.35 -6.54
N GLN A 147 -2.02 -25.58 -6.14
CA GLN A 147 -3.04 -26.56 -5.70
C GLN A 147 -3.89 -26.08 -4.51
N GLY A 148 -3.35 -25.17 -3.69
CA GLY A 148 -4.07 -24.54 -2.57
C GLY A 148 -4.88 -23.29 -2.92
N GLY A 149 -4.80 -22.78 -4.16
CA GLY A 149 -5.50 -21.56 -4.59
C GLY A 149 -5.02 -20.28 -3.91
N SER A 150 -3.85 -20.30 -3.27
CA SER A 150 -3.30 -19.22 -2.46
C SER A 150 -2.02 -18.61 -3.04
N ALA A 151 -1.59 -19.00 -4.24
CA ALA A 151 -0.41 -18.40 -4.87
C ALA A 151 -0.75 -17.00 -5.40
N PRO A 152 0.15 -16.01 -5.34
CA PRO A 152 -0.06 -14.74 -6.01
C PRO A 152 -0.21 -14.94 -7.52
N LYS A 153 -1.01 -14.09 -8.17
CA LYS A 153 -1.33 -14.21 -9.59
C LYS A 153 -0.87 -12.97 -10.33
N LEU A 154 -0.07 -13.13 -11.38
CA LEU A 154 0.22 -12.02 -12.29
C LEU A 154 -1.07 -11.63 -13.02
N THR A 155 -1.44 -10.35 -12.99
CA THR A 155 -2.64 -9.81 -13.62
C THR A 155 -2.33 -8.68 -14.59
N ASP A 156 -3.26 -8.44 -15.52
CA ASP A 156 -3.18 -7.37 -16.51
C ASP A 156 -1.88 -7.31 -17.32
N PRO A 157 -1.37 -8.44 -17.86
CA PRO A 157 -0.07 -8.50 -18.55
C PRO A 157 -0.01 -7.71 -19.87
N THR A 158 -1.11 -7.07 -20.29
CA THR A 158 -1.20 -6.25 -21.50
C THR A 158 -1.11 -4.75 -21.20
N THR A 159 -1.04 -4.37 -19.93
CA THR A 159 -0.84 -2.99 -19.47
C THR A 159 0.63 -2.78 -19.09
N PRO A 160 1.15 -1.53 -19.13
CA PRO A 160 2.50 -1.24 -18.67
C PRO A 160 2.72 -1.63 -17.20
N GLY A 161 3.96 -2.00 -16.86
CA GLY A 161 4.35 -2.44 -15.53
C GLY A 161 3.76 -3.79 -15.10
N THR A 162 4.01 -4.12 -13.83
CA THR A 162 3.63 -5.41 -13.25
C THR A 162 2.53 -5.21 -12.21
N CYS A 163 1.45 -6.00 -12.32
CA CYS A 163 0.42 -6.09 -11.29
C CYS A 163 0.26 -7.51 -10.80
N ILE A 164 0.24 -7.68 -9.48
CA ILE A 164 0.02 -8.95 -8.82
C ILE A 164 -1.28 -8.87 -8.02
N GLU A 165 -2.10 -9.90 -8.18
CA GLU A 165 -3.27 -10.18 -7.35
C GLU A 165 -2.88 -11.13 -6.21
N PHE A 166 -3.01 -10.64 -4.98
CA PHE A 166 -2.65 -11.33 -3.76
C PHE A 166 -3.88 -11.94 -3.07
N PRO A 167 -3.98 -13.26 -2.92
CA PRO A 167 -4.96 -13.89 -2.03
C PRO A 167 -4.45 -13.94 -0.57
N ALA A 168 -5.30 -14.32 0.38
CA ALA A 168 -4.80 -14.75 1.70
C ALA A 168 -3.88 -15.99 1.54
N PRO A 169 -2.80 -16.14 2.33
CA PRO A 169 -2.39 -15.32 3.48
C PRO A 169 -1.48 -14.12 3.14
N TRP A 170 -1.23 -13.84 1.85
CA TRP A 170 -0.28 -12.79 1.46
C TRP A 170 -0.74 -11.40 1.87
N ILE A 171 -2.04 -11.17 1.89
CA ILE A 171 -2.63 -9.91 2.33
C ILE A 171 -2.28 -9.65 3.80
N GLU A 172 -2.37 -10.67 4.64
CA GLU A 172 -2.01 -10.60 6.06
C GLU A 172 -0.54 -10.26 6.23
N TRP A 173 0.35 -10.89 5.45
CA TRP A 173 1.78 -10.60 5.51
C TRP A 173 2.14 -9.22 4.97
N ILE A 174 1.43 -8.73 3.94
CA ILE A 174 1.62 -7.35 3.48
C ILE A 174 1.24 -6.38 4.60
N GLU A 175 0.12 -6.59 5.28
CA GLU A 175 -0.23 -5.73 6.42
C GLU A 175 0.81 -5.81 7.56
N GLU A 176 1.34 -7.00 7.83
CA GLU A 176 2.33 -7.22 8.89
C GLU A 176 3.68 -6.55 8.59
N TYR A 177 4.15 -6.61 7.35
CA TYR A 177 5.49 -6.15 6.97
C TYR A 177 5.52 -4.79 6.28
N ALA A 178 4.37 -4.23 5.91
CA ALA A 178 4.34 -2.95 5.22
C ALA A 178 4.69 -1.78 6.15
N THR A 179 5.56 -0.91 5.67
CA THR A 179 6.03 0.29 6.36
C THR A 179 5.98 1.50 5.44
N ASN A 180 6.24 2.70 5.98
CA ASN A 180 6.39 3.94 5.20
C ASN A 180 5.22 4.25 4.27
N GLY A 181 4.00 3.94 4.73
CA GLY A 181 2.77 4.19 3.99
C GLY A 181 2.53 5.68 3.74
N ARG A 182 2.16 6.03 2.51
CA ARG A 182 1.77 7.39 2.09
C ARG A 182 0.77 7.35 0.95
N ILE A 183 0.00 8.43 0.82
CA ILE A 183 -0.98 8.60 -0.26
C ILE A 183 -0.44 9.66 -1.23
N ILE A 184 -0.32 9.29 -2.49
CA ILE A 184 -0.02 10.19 -3.60
C ILE A 184 -1.33 10.51 -4.30
N SER A 185 -1.69 11.79 -4.34
CA SER A 185 -2.85 12.24 -5.09
C SER A 185 -2.67 11.94 -6.57
N GLY A 186 -3.58 11.15 -7.12
CA GLY A 186 -3.52 10.73 -8.51
C GLY A 186 -4.37 11.61 -9.40
N GLY A 187 -3.84 12.78 -9.75
CA GLY A 187 -4.35 13.63 -10.85
C GLY A 187 -5.66 14.36 -10.57
#